data_AF-A0A8T5I3I7-F1
#
_entry.id   AF-A0A8T5I3I7-F1
#
_cell.length_a   1.000
_cell.length_b   1.000
_cell.length_c   1.000
_cell.angle_alpha   90.00
_cell.angle_beta   90.00
_cell.angle_gamma   90.00
#
_symmetry.space_group_name_H-M   'P 1'
#
loop_
_entity.id
_entity.type
_entity.pdbx_description
1 polymer ?
#
loop_
_entity_poly.entity_id
_entity_poly.type
_entity_poly.pdbx_seq_one_letter_code
_entity_poly.pdbx_strand_id
1 'polypeptide(L)'
;MEKNKFENVKVLDCSIRDGGHLNKWKFSKEFVKSYYNSVKDSGIEFIEIGYRTSPNLMKECGIWRFTPESLIKEILDDDNKIKLAIMVDIGKINEEDFSEKKNSKIDLIRIAFYKTQIDEAIDLSKKLNQKGYLTTFNMMGISHYTKEELDIAIEKMKTSPVDVVYIADSFGSLLTEDVKDLINKLKETNKEIGFHPHNNLQMSFPNTLAAIESGATYIDGTVNGMGRGAGNLPLEMILPFLNKFKKIKYNPIPIFEFIETDLIETKNKLNWGYHMPYLLTGFKSCHPNYSLTLKKRGYSIGQIDSILNLVDSEKSVGFDLDILESAIKKYESSNLEKLGEEGRIPVIAILPCRAGSQRVKQKNIRKFGGQSLLRIKLNQLLRVPELDKIIVTTDDPVVMEICQKIDSPKIFINQEIRPKESYKNTDELIKYVAGISKENEHILWTHVTSPFIDEQTYSKAINTYLKNLKDYDSLISVQKLNSFIWNKQREPINYDRNDSKWPRTQNIEPLYEINSGIFLINSSLMKQLNDRIGENPYYFECNSIENLDIDWPEDFKLAETLWEALSEKYPKGFKNRLDGFSDM
;
A
#
# COMPACT_ATOMS: atom_id res chain seq x y z
N MET A 1 18.68 -12.76 -31.19
CA MET A 1 18.06 -14.05 -30.87
C MET A 1 18.48 -15.15 -31.83
N GLU A 2 19.49 -15.91 -31.43
CA GLU A 2 19.90 -17.15 -32.08
C GLU A 2 18.87 -18.24 -31.74
N LYS A 3 18.21 -18.83 -32.75
CA LYS A 3 17.05 -19.74 -32.54
C LYS A 3 17.38 -20.96 -31.67
N ASN A 4 18.59 -21.50 -31.78
CA ASN A 4 19.05 -22.70 -31.06
C ASN A 4 19.06 -22.52 -29.54
N LYS A 5 19.29 -21.30 -29.03
CA LYS A 5 19.35 -21.04 -27.58
C LYS A 5 17.99 -21.15 -26.88
N PHE A 6 16.91 -20.87 -27.60
CA PHE A 6 15.55 -20.88 -27.06
C PHE A 6 14.88 -22.26 -27.14
N GLU A 7 15.43 -23.20 -27.90
CA GLU A 7 14.78 -24.48 -28.22
C GLU A 7 14.66 -25.40 -27.00
N ASN A 8 15.67 -25.38 -26.12
CA ASN A 8 15.80 -26.31 -24.98
C ASN A 8 15.53 -25.68 -23.62
N VAL A 9 14.96 -24.46 -23.58
CA VAL A 9 14.64 -23.77 -22.33
C VAL A 9 13.48 -24.50 -21.63
N LYS A 10 13.62 -24.79 -20.34
CA LYS A 10 12.58 -25.35 -19.47
C LYS A 10 11.90 -24.23 -18.71
N VAL A 11 10.57 -24.27 -18.62
CA VAL A 11 9.80 -23.31 -17.83
C VAL A 11 9.46 -23.94 -16.48
N LEU A 12 9.66 -23.16 -15.42
CA LEU A 12 9.22 -23.49 -14.08
C LEU A 12 8.19 -22.46 -13.63
N ASP A 13 6.97 -22.93 -13.40
CA ASP A 13 5.92 -22.13 -12.81
C ASP A 13 6.07 -22.11 -11.28
N CYS A 14 5.95 -20.92 -10.68
CA CYS A 14 6.09 -20.75 -9.23
C CYS A 14 4.97 -19.91 -8.60
N SER A 15 3.79 -19.86 -9.23
CA SER A 15 2.73 -18.94 -8.77
C SER A 15 2.22 -19.27 -7.37
N ILE A 16 2.07 -20.54 -6.99
CA ILE A 16 1.63 -20.90 -5.62
C ILE A 16 2.70 -20.60 -4.58
N ARG A 17 3.99 -20.78 -4.93
CA ARG A 17 5.11 -20.52 -4.03
C ARG A 17 5.33 -19.03 -3.82
N ASP A 18 5.57 -18.28 -4.89
CA ASP A 18 5.87 -16.85 -4.83
C ASP A 18 4.61 -16.01 -4.58
N GLY A 19 3.51 -16.33 -5.26
CA GLY A 19 2.20 -15.70 -5.03
C GLY A 19 1.67 -15.90 -3.61
N GLY A 20 2.13 -16.93 -2.89
CA GLY A 20 1.82 -17.13 -1.49
C GLY A 20 2.24 -15.98 -0.57
N HIS A 21 3.19 -15.13 -0.99
CA HIS A 21 3.53 -13.90 -0.27
C HIS A 21 2.33 -12.93 -0.15
N LEU A 22 1.38 -12.98 -1.08
CA LEU A 22 0.23 -12.08 -1.13
C LEU A 22 -0.85 -12.44 -0.11
N ASN A 23 -0.98 -13.73 0.24
CA ASN A 23 -2.05 -14.23 1.11
C ASN A 23 -1.55 -15.10 2.27
N LYS A 24 -0.25 -15.05 2.58
CA LYS A 24 0.41 -15.92 3.57
C LYS A 24 0.22 -17.41 3.26
N TRP A 25 0.29 -17.81 2.00
CA TRP A 25 0.11 -19.20 1.52
C TRP A 25 -1.25 -19.82 1.88
N LYS A 26 -2.31 -19.00 1.98
CA LYS A 26 -3.68 -19.43 2.32
C LYS A 26 -4.57 -19.67 1.09
N PHE A 27 -4.01 -20.16 -0.02
CA PHE A 27 -4.81 -20.59 -1.16
C PHE A 27 -5.70 -21.79 -0.77
N SER A 28 -6.94 -21.83 -1.27
CA SER A 28 -7.80 -23.00 -1.06
C SER A 28 -7.30 -24.20 -1.86
N LYS A 29 -7.68 -25.41 -1.45
CA LYS A 29 -7.29 -26.64 -2.15
C LYS A 29 -7.88 -26.69 -3.55
N GLU A 30 -9.11 -26.21 -3.69
CA GLU A 30 -9.85 -26.14 -4.95
C GLU A 30 -9.15 -25.20 -5.93
N PHE A 31 -8.73 -24.02 -5.46
CA PHE A 31 -7.97 -23.06 -6.28
C PHE A 31 -6.66 -23.67 -6.78
N VAL A 32 -5.88 -24.28 -5.89
CA VAL A 32 -4.60 -24.89 -6.30
C VAL A 32 -4.80 -26.09 -7.21
N LYS A 33 -5.90 -26.85 -7.06
CA LYS A 33 -6.23 -27.94 -7.99
C LYS A 33 -6.60 -27.43 -9.39
N SER A 34 -7.45 -26.40 -9.47
CA SER A 34 -7.83 -25.73 -10.73
C SER A 34 -6.58 -25.17 -11.43
N TYR A 35 -5.74 -24.49 -10.67
CA TYR A 35 -4.46 -23.96 -11.11
C TYR A 35 -3.52 -25.07 -11.62
N TYR A 36 -3.33 -26.14 -10.84
CA TYR A 36 -2.41 -27.23 -11.18
C TYR A 36 -2.80 -27.87 -12.52
N ASN A 37 -4.09 -28.14 -12.74
CA ASN A 37 -4.56 -28.67 -14.01
C ASN A 37 -4.28 -27.71 -15.17
N SER A 38 -4.52 -26.41 -14.97
CA SER A 38 -4.28 -25.39 -15.99
C SER A 38 -2.81 -25.29 -16.39
N VAL A 39 -1.90 -25.32 -15.41
CA VAL A 39 -0.44 -25.32 -15.65
C VAL A 39 0.00 -26.63 -16.31
N LYS A 40 -0.47 -27.77 -15.83
CA LYS A 40 -0.19 -29.10 -16.41
C LYS A 40 -0.59 -29.19 -17.87
N ASP A 41 -1.81 -28.76 -18.20
CA ASP A 41 -2.36 -28.83 -19.55
C ASP A 41 -1.69 -27.83 -20.51
N SER A 42 -0.91 -26.89 -19.98
CA SER A 42 -0.09 -25.97 -20.78
C SER A 42 1.21 -26.57 -21.30
N GLY A 43 1.63 -27.72 -20.74
CA GLY A 43 2.87 -28.40 -21.09
C GLY A 43 4.13 -27.80 -20.46
N ILE A 44 3.98 -26.96 -19.43
CA ILE A 44 5.10 -26.48 -18.60
C ILE A 44 5.80 -27.67 -17.93
N GLU A 45 7.13 -27.64 -17.88
CA GLU A 45 7.94 -28.75 -17.39
C GLU A 45 7.91 -28.91 -15.85
N PHE A 46 7.87 -27.81 -15.11
CA PHE A 46 7.88 -27.82 -13.64
C PHE A 46 6.82 -26.90 -13.03
N ILE A 47 6.19 -27.37 -11.95
CA ILE A 47 5.28 -26.58 -11.10
C ILE A 47 5.76 -26.59 -9.66
N GLU A 48 5.97 -25.40 -9.09
CA GLU A 48 6.42 -25.22 -7.71
C GLU A 48 5.24 -24.95 -6.77
N ILE A 49 4.90 -25.97 -5.99
CA ILE A 49 3.69 -26.00 -5.17
C ILE A 49 4.06 -25.64 -3.73
N GLY A 50 4.53 -24.41 -3.53
CA GLY A 50 4.78 -23.86 -2.20
C GLY A 50 6.17 -24.14 -1.62
N TYR A 51 6.24 -24.08 -0.30
CA TYR A 51 7.45 -24.32 0.49
C TYR A 51 7.34 -25.64 1.27
N ARG A 52 8.50 -26.17 1.67
CA ARG A 52 8.64 -27.11 2.79
C ARG A 52 9.37 -26.39 3.91
N THR A 53 8.63 -26.04 4.95
CA THR A 53 9.10 -25.38 6.18
C THR A 53 8.70 -26.26 7.35
N SER A 54 9.52 -26.37 8.39
CA SER A 54 9.13 -27.12 9.58
C SER A 54 7.99 -26.40 10.31
N PRO A 55 6.89 -27.07 10.69
CA PRO A 55 5.73 -26.44 11.32
C PRO A 55 6.02 -25.63 12.59
N ASN A 56 7.06 -26.00 13.35
CA ASN A 56 7.47 -25.31 14.57
C ASN A 56 8.23 -24.00 14.33
N LEU A 57 8.75 -23.78 13.11
CA LEU A 57 9.61 -22.64 12.78
C LEU A 57 8.85 -21.46 12.16
N MET A 58 7.57 -21.63 11.83
CA MET A 58 6.75 -20.56 11.27
C MET A 58 5.29 -20.67 11.69
N LYS A 59 4.73 -19.57 12.19
CA LYS A 59 3.32 -19.47 12.63
C LYS A 59 2.51 -18.64 11.64
N GLU A 60 1.18 -18.76 11.72
CA GLU A 60 0.20 -17.93 10.99
C GLU A 60 0.25 -17.98 9.45
N CYS A 61 0.83 -19.03 8.87
CA CYS A 61 0.85 -19.27 7.43
C CYS A 61 -0.12 -20.39 7.04
N GLY A 62 -0.57 -20.38 5.79
CA GLY A 62 -1.42 -21.44 5.24
C GLY A 62 -0.64 -22.70 4.86
N ILE A 63 -1.37 -23.75 4.50
CA ILE A 63 -0.82 -25.10 4.37
C ILE A 63 0.26 -25.22 3.29
N TRP A 64 0.22 -24.38 2.25
CA TRP A 64 1.20 -24.35 1.16
C TRP A 64 2.57 -23.76 1.55
N ARG A 65 2.72 -23.25 2.77
CA ARG A 65 4.04 -22.91 3.34
C ARG A 65 4.79 -24.15 3.85
N PHE A 66 4.06 -25.21 4.16
CA PHE A 66 4.60 -26.45 4.72
C PHE A 66 4.54 -27.59 3.69
N THR A 67 3.48 -27.61 2.87
CA THR A 67 3.24 -28.53 1.76
C THR A 67 3.62 -29.98 2.09
N PRO A 68 2.96 -30.60 3.08
CA PRO A 68 3.29 -31.96 3.50
C PRO A 68 2.99 -32.98 2.39
N GLU A 69 3.68 -34.12 2.40
CA GLU A 69 3.47 -35.21 1.43
C GLU A 69 2.00 -35.65 1.32
N SER A 70 1.26 -35.64 2.43
CA SER A 70 -0.15 -35.99 2.46
C SER A 70 -1.01 -35.05 1.62
N LEU A 71 -0.73 -33.74 1.67
CA LEU A 71 -1.45 -32.73 0.88
C LEU A 71 -1.20 -32.92 -0.63
N ILE A 72 0.06 -33.19 -0.98
CA ILE A 72 0.47 -33.43 -2.37
C ILE A 72 -0.25 -34.67 -2.92
N LYS A 73 -0.30 -35.75 -2.15
CA LYS A 73 -1.02 -36.99 -2.50
C LYS A 73 -2.54 -36.80 -2.60
N GLU A 74 -3.10 -35.91 -1.79
CA GLU A 74 -4.55 -35.62 -1.80
C GLU A 74 -4.99 -34.83 -3.04
N ILE A 75 -4.21 -33.83 -3.46
CA ILE A 75 -4.65 -32.84 -4.44
C ILE A 75 -4.19 -33.17 -5.87
N LEU A 76 -3.03 -33.79 -6.02
CA LEU A 76 -2.36 -33.97 -7.30
C LEU A 76 -2.50 -35.41 -7.80
N ASP A 77 -2.78 -35.54 -9.09
CA ASP A 77 -2.86 -36.83 -9.78
C ASP A 77 -1.49 -37.50 -9.95
N ASP A 78 -1.47 -38.73 -10.46
CA ASP A 78 -0.26 -39.46 -10.84
C ASP A 78 0.07 -39.21 -12.31
N ASP A 79 0.22 -37.94 -12.71
CA ASP A 79 0.67 -37.57 -14.05
C ASP A 79 2.21 -37.47 -14.10
N ASN A 80 2.84 -38.28 -14.94
CA ASN A 80 4.29 -38.30 -15.12
C ASN A 80 4.80 -37.21 -16.11
N LYS A 81 3.91 -36.39 -16.69
CA LYS A 81 4.29 -35.37 -17.68
C LYS A 81 4.82 -34.08 -17.08
N ILE A 82 4.38 -33.71 -15.88
CA ILE A 82 4.83 -32.51 -15.17
C ILE A 82 5.64 -32.88 -13.94
N LYS A 83 6.74 -32.16 -13.69
CA LYS A 83 7.56 -32.36 -12.50
C LYS A 83 7.15 -31.44 -11.37
N LEU A 84 7.11 -31.95 -10.16
CA LEU A 84 6.74 -31.17 -8.98
C LEU A 84 7.97 -30.59 -8.29
N ALA A 85 7.91 -29.31 -7.96
CA ALA A 85 8.94 -28.60 -7.22
C ALA A 85 8.40 -28.04 -5.90
N ILE A 86 9.30 -27.87 -4.93
CA ILE A 86 9.07 -27.10 -3.71
C ILE A 86 10.31 -26.28 -3.39
N MET A 87 10.12 -25.16 -2.69
CA MET A 87 11.23 -24.35 -2.17
C MET A 87 11.49 -24.63 -0.69
N VAL A 88 12.76 -24.56 -0.29
CA VAL A 88 13.21 -24.61 1.10
C VAL A 88 14.07 -23.38 1.39
N ASP A 89 13.88 -22.77 2.56
CA ASP A 89 14.75 -21.70 3.05
C ASP A 89 15.75 -22.30 4.04
N ILE A 90 17.04 -22.03 3.86
CA ILE A 90 18.04 -22.40 4.87
C ILE A 90 17.70 -21.74 6.22
N GLY A 91 17.73 -22.55 7.28
CA GLY A 91 17.34 -22.15 8.64
C GLY A 91 15.86 -22.32 8.98
N LYS A 92 15.01 -22.79 8.04
CA LYS A 92 13.57 -23.02 8.28
C LYS A 92 13.12 -24.47 8.08
N ILE A 93 14.06 -25.41 8.08
CA ILE A 93 13.80 -26.83 7.86
C ILE A 93 14.53 -27.68 8.90
N ASN A 94 13.99 -28.87 9.16
CA ASN A 94 14.59 -29.94 9.95
C ASN A 94 14.86 -31.12 9.02
N GLU A 95 15.84 -31.97 9.37
CA GLU A 95 16.22 -33.11 8.52
C GLU A 95 15.08 -34.11 8.27
N GLU A 96 14.17 -34.23 9.24
CA GLU A 96 13.03 -35.14 9.22
C GLU A 96 11.92 -34.74 8.23
N ASP A 97 11.98 -33.52 7.67
CA ASP A 97 10.95 -32.99 6.77
C ASP A 97 10.96 -33.65 5.36
N PHE A 98 11.97 -34.49 5.07
CA PHE A 98 12.17 -35.12 3.76
C PHE A 98 12.24 -36.66 3.83
N SER A 99 11.28 -37.30 3.18
CA SER A 99 11.32 -38.74 2.90
C SER A 99 12.27 -39.06 1.73
N GLU A 100 12.61 -40.33 1.51
CA GLU A 100 13.32 -40.77 0.30
C GLU A 100 12.53 -40.42 -0.98
N LYS A 101 13.20 -39.99 -2.06
CA LYS A 101 12.54 -39.57 -3.31
C LYS A 101 11.56 -40.61 -3.85
N LYS A 102 11.90 -41.90 -3.76
CA LYS A 102 11.01 -43.01 -4.18
C LYS A 102 9.65 -43.04 -3.47
N ASN A 103 9.52 -42.37 -2.32
CA ASN A 103 8.30 -42.28 -1.52
C ASN A 103 7.58 -40.92 -1.65
N SER A 104 8.15 -39.99 -2.41
CA SER A 104 7.64 -38.62 -2.61
C SER A 104 7.32 -38.34 -4.07
N LYS A 105 6.25 -37.58 -4.31
CA LYS A 105 5.91 -37.05 -5.64
C LYS A 105 6.78 -35.85 -6.04
N ILE A 106 7.51 -35.23 -5.11
CA ILE A 106 8.36 -34.06 -5.41
C ILE A 106 9.58 -34.50 -6.19
N ASP A 107 9.84 -33.88 -7.34
CA ASP A 107 11.00 -34.16 -8.19
C ASP A 107 12.17 -33.22 -7.91
N LEU A 108 11.86 -31.95 -7.64
CA LEU A 108 12.84 -30.88 -7.52
C LEU A 108 12.72 -30.17 -6.17
N ILE A 109 13.83 -30.05 -5.45
CA ILE A 109 13.90 -29.22 -4.24
C ILE A 109 14.79 -28.02 -4.50
N ARG A 110 14.21 -26.82 -4.36
CA ARG A 110 14.86 -25.55 -4.63
C ARG A 110 15.37 -24.94 -3.34
N ILE A 111 16.70 -24.89 -3.17
CA ILE A 111 17.34 -24.46 -1.93
C ILE A 111 17.64 -22.97 -2.03
N ALA A 112 16.84 -22.16 -1.32
CA ALA A 112 17.01 -20.72 -1.24
C ALA A 112 17.90 -20.33 -0.05
N PHE A 113 18.90 -19.48 -0.30
CA PHE A 113 19.86 -19.05 0.72
C PHE A 113 20.43 -17.66 0.42
N TYR A 114 20.86 -16.96 1.47
CA TYR A 114 21.68 -15.75 1.37
C TYR A 114 23.17 -16.09 1.31
N LYS A 115 24.02 -15.17 0.83
CA LYS A 115 25.47 -15.40 0.65
C LYS A 115 26.20 -16.03 1.83
N THR A 116 25.82 -15.66 3.06
CA THR A 116 26.43 -16.18 4.30
C THR A 116 26.08 -17.64 4.59
N GLN A 117 25.07 -18.20 3.93
CA GLN A 117 24.49 -19.52 4.22
C GLN A 117 24.90 -20.59 3.19
N ILE A 118 25.85 -20.30 2.31
CA ILE A 118 26.21 -21.20 1.20
C ILE A 118 26.73 -22.56 1.67
N ASP A 119 27.48 -22.62 2.76
CA ASP A 119 28.03 -23.88 3.28
C ASP A 119 26.91 -24.79 3.81
N GLU A 120 25.93 -24.22 4.51
CA GLU A 120 24.73 -24.93 4.98
C GLU A 120 23.88 -25.42 3.80
N ALA A 121 23.76 -24.61 2.74
CA ALA A 121 23.07 -25.01 1.51
C ALA A 121 23.76 -26.19 0.83
N ILE A 122 25.10 -26.19 0.79
CA ILE A 122 25.90 -27.31 0.26
C ILE A 122 25.65 -28.59 1.05
N ASP A 123 25.66 -28.52 2.38
CA ASP A 123 25.43 -29.72 3.19
C ASP A 123 24.00 -30.26 3.06
N LEU A 124 23.00 -29.39 2.98
CA LEU A 124 21.64 -29.80 2.67
C LEU A 124 21.53 -30.46 1.29
N SER A 125 22.16 -29.85 0.27
CA SER A 125 22.10 -30.38 -1.10
C SER A 125 22.66 -31.80 -1.22
N LYS A 126 23.74 -32.11 -0.48
CA LYS A 126 24.32 -33.47 -0.40
C LYS A 126 23.31 -34.47 0.16
N LYS A 127 22.64 -34.12 1.26
CA LYS A 127 21.63 -34.98 1.90
C LYS A 127 20.44 -35.23 0.97
N LEU A 128 19.94 -34.19 0.31
CA LEU A 128 18.81 -34.30 -0.62
C LEU A 128 19.16 -35.09 -1.89
N ASN A 129 20.38 -34.92 -2.41
CA ASN A 129 20.88 -35.74 -3.52
C ASN A 129 21.01 -37.22 -3.14
N GLN A 130 21.52 -37.53 -1.95
CA GLN A 130 21.59 -38.91 -1.46
C GLN A 130 20.21 -39.57 -1.36
N LYS A 131 19.18 -38.78 -1.05
CA LYS A 131 17.77 -39.23 -1.06
C LYS A 131 17.18 -39.36 -2.47
N GLY A 132 17.89 -38.91 -3.50
CA GLY A 132 17.55 -39.04 -4.91
C GLY A 132 16.78 -37.86 -5.52
N TYR A 133 16.68 -36.71 -4.84
CA TYR A 133 16.01 -35.53 -5.39
C TYR A 133 16.91 -34.76 -6.36
N LEU A 134 16.31 -34.17 -7.40
CA LEU A 134 16.96 -33.07 -8.11
C LEU A 134 17.01 -31.86 -7.19
N THR A 135 18.08 -31.09 -7.27
CA THR A 135 18.26 -29.92 -6.39
C THR A 135 18.77 -28.71 -7.14
N THR A 136 18.34 -27.54 -6.69
CA THR A 136 18.84 -26.25 -7.19
C THR A 136 19.37 -25.39 -6.08
N PHE A 137 20.29 -24.50 -6.44
CA PHE A 137 20.70 -23.37 -5.60
C PHE A 137 20.08 -22.08 -6.08
N ASN A 138 19.35 -21.40 -5.21
CA ASN A 138 18.68 -20.14 -5.47
C ASN A 138 19.30 -19.04 -4.61
N MET A 139 20.29 -18.35 -5.16
CA MET A 139 20.97 -17.25 -4.48
C MET A 139 20.06 -16.04 -4.37
N MET A 140 19.66 -15.68 -3.15
CA MET A 140 18.81 -14.52 -2.88
C MET A 140 19.64 -13.24 -2.75
N GLY A 141 19.09 -12.11 -3.22
CA GLY A 141 19.72 -10.80 -3.06
C GLY A 141 21.01 -10.62 -3.86
N ILE A 142 21.09 -11.24 -5.04
CA ILE A 142 22.29 -11.24 -5.90
C ILE A 142 22.84 -9.83 -6.21
N SER A 143 21.99 -8.80 -6.26
CA SER A 143 22.39 -7.40 -6.49
C SER A 143 23.28 -6.83 -5.37
N HIS A 144 23.41 -7.52 -4.24
CA HIS A 144 24.23 -7.13 -3.09
C HIS A 144 25.48 -8.01 -2.92
N TYR A 145 25.83 -8.81 -3.92
CA TYR A 145 27.07 -9.56 -3.94
C TYR A 145 28.17 -8.67 -4.51
N THR A 146 29.31 -8.58 -3.82
CA THR A 146 30.52 -8.09 -4.47
C THR A 146 31.03 -9.12 -5.48
N LYS A 147 31.89 -8.69 -6.39
CA LYS A 147 32.52 -9.60 -7.36
C LYS A 147 33.27 -10.74 -6.66
N GLU A 148 34.00 -10.43 -5.59
CA GLU A 148 34.78 -11.39 -4.80
C GLU A 148 33.87 -12.40 -4.08
N GLU A 149 32.76 -11.93 -3.49
CA GLU A 149 31.77 -12.80 -2.85
C GLU A 149 31.12 -13.76 -3.86
N LEU A 150 30.81 -13.27 -5.06
CA LEU A 150 30.27 -14.09 -6.14
C LEU A 150 31.28 -15.13 -6.64
N ASP A 151 32.56 -14.75 -6.81
CA ASP A 151 33.64 -15.66 -7.18
C ASP A 151 33.77 -16.80 -6.16
N ILE A 152 33.80 -16.47 -4.86
CA ILE A 152 33.82 -17.46 -3.78
C ILE A 152 32.60 -18.38 -3.83
N ALA A 153 31.41 -17.81 -4.04
CA ALA A 153 30.19 -18.60 -4.13
C ALA A 153 30.23 -19.58 -5.30
N ILE A 154 30.73 -19.15 -6.46
CA ILE A 154 30.86 -19.98 -7.67
C ILE A 154 31.84 -21.13 -7.46
N GLU A 155 33.00 -20.88 -6.86
CA GLU A 155 33.97 -21.95 -6.55
C GLU A 155 33.36 -23.02 -5.64
N LYS A 156 32.61 -22.59 -4.61
CA LYS A 156 31.90 -23.52 -3.73
C LYS A 156 30.82 -24.32 -4.49
N MET A 157 30.02 -23.65 -5.33
CA MET A 157 28.97 -24.29 -6.13
C MET A 157 29.50 -25.31 -7.14
N LYS A 158 30.69 -25.12 -7.73
CA LYS A 158 31.34 -26.11 -8.62
C LYS A 158 31.44 -27.50 -7.98
N THR A 159 31.77 -27.54 -6.70
CA THR A 159 31.97 -28.79 -5.93
C THR A 159 30.67 -29.38 -5.38
N SER A 160 29.56 -28.66 -5.46
CA SER A 160 28.28 -29.10 -4.93
C SER A 160 27.57 -30.09 -5.86
N PRO A 161 26.68 -30.95 -5.32
CA PRO A 161 25.94 -31.92 -6.13
C PRO A 161 24.69 -31.35 -6.81
N VAL A 162 24.40 -30.05 -6.70
CA VAL A 162 23.19 -29.48 -7.32
C VAL A 162 23.23 -29.57 -8.85
N ASP A 163 22.04 -29.70 -9.44
CA ASP A 163 21.83 -29.82 -10.88
C ASP A 163 21.81 -28.44 -11.57
N VAL A 164 21.18 -27.47 -10.89
CA VAL A 164 20.92 -26.13 -11.43
C VAL A 164 21.30 -25.03 -10.44
N VAL A 165 21.95 -23.99 -10.91
CA VAL A 165 22.24 -22.77 -10.15
C VAL A 165 21.41 -21.60 -10.68
N TYR A 166 20.74 -20.88 -9.80
CA TYR A 166 19.82 -19.79 -10.14
C TYR A 166 20.35 -18.42 -9.71
N ILE A 167 20.13 -17.45 -10.59
CA ILE A 167 20.08 -16.04 -10.23
C ILE A 167 18.64 -15.68 -9.88
N ALA A 168 18.41 -15.20 -8.66
CA ALA A 168 17.15 -14.60 -8.27
C ALA A 168 17.29 -13.08 -8.20
N ASP A 169 16.61 -12.37 -9.10
CA ASP A 169 16.47 -10.92 -9.06
C ASP A 169 15.46 -10.51 -7.98
N SER A 170 15.80 -10.79 -6.72
CA SER A 170 14.86 -10.71 -5.58
C SER A 170 14.20 -9.34 -5.39
N PHE A 171 14.82 -8.28 -5.92
CA PHE A 171 14.32 -6.90 -5.81
C PHE A 171 13.80 -6.34 -7.14
N GLY A 172 13.87 -7.13 -8.22
CA GLY A 172 13.49 -6.70 -9.57
C GLY A 172 14.30 -5.49 -10.03
N SER A 173 15.58 -5.43 -9.65
CA SER A 173 16.45 -4.27 -9.81
C SER A 173 17.54 -4.45 -10.86
N LEU A 174 17.76 -5.68 -11.33
CA LEU A 174 18.77 -5.95 -12.35
C LEU A 174 18.37 -5.37 -13.71
N LEU A 175 19.34 -4.83 -14.42
CA LEU A 175 19.22 -4.48 -15.83
C LEU A 175 19.73 -5.63 -16.71
N THR A 176 19.43 -5.52 -18.01
CA THR A 176 19.75 -6.57 -18.98
C THR A 176 21.24 -6.92 -19.02
N GLU A 177 22.15 -5.94 -18.93
CA GLU A 177 23.58 -6.25 -18.94
C GLU A 177 24.07 -6.90 -17.65
N ASP A 178 23.53 -6.51 -16.48
CA ASP A 178 23.82 -7.19 -15.22
C ASP A 178 23.46 -8.67 -15.30
N VAL A 179 22.30 -8.97 -15.90
CA VAL A 179 21.85 -10.36 -16.11
C VAL A 179 22.78 -11.13 -17.04
N LYS A 180 23.23 -10.53 -18.14
CA LYS A 180 24.16 -11.21 -19.05
C LYS A 180 25.49 -11.52 -18.37
N ASP A 181 26.04 -10.56 -17.63
CA ASP A 181 27.30 -10.72 -16.92
C ASP A 181 27.20 -11.80 -15.84
N LEU A 182 26.14 -11.78 -15.03
CA LEU A 182 25.89 -12.80 -14.02
C LEU A 182 25.75 -14.19 -14.65
N ILE A 183 24.91 -14.35 -15.68
CA ILE A 183 24.69 -15.65 -16.35
C ILE A 183 25.97 -16.17 -16.99
N ASN A 184 26.75 -15.31 -17.64
CA ASN A 184 28.05 -15.69 -18.19
C ASN A 184 29.00 -16.17 -17.10
N LYS A 185 28.97 -15.52 -15.93
CA LYS A 185 29.80 -15.88 -14.80
C LYS A 185 29.42 -17.23 -14.18
N LEU A 186 28.12 -17.56 -14.09
CA LEU A 186 27.68 -18.88 -13.60
C LEU A 186 28.07 -20.05 -14.51
N LYS A 187 28.41 -19.82 -15.78
CA LYS A 187 28.90 -20.91 -16.65
C LYS A 187 30.14 -21.58 -16.08
N GLU A 188 30.95 -20.87 -15.31
CA GLU A 188 32.11 -21.44 -14.64
C GLU A 188 31.74 -22.59 -13.70
N THR A 189 30.51 -22.63 -13.19
CA THR A 189 30.02 -23.73 -12.33
C THR A 189 29.89 -25.08 -13.06
N ASN A 190 29.83 -25.07 -14.40
CA ASN A 190 29.49 -26.23 -15.24
C ASN A 190 28.16 -26.92 -14.85
N LYS A 191 27.23 -26.17 -14.25
CA LYS A 191 25.86 -26.61 -13.93
C LYS A 191 24.86 -26.05 -14.95
N GLU A 192 23.64 -26.59 -14.97
CA GLU A 192 22.55 -25.89 -15.66
C GLU A 192 22.27 -24.55 -14.95
N ILE A 193 21.82 -23.54 -15.70
CA ILE A 193 21.63 -22.18 -15.16
C ILE A 193 20.16 -21.81 -15.22
N GLY A 194 19.63 -21.33 -14.11
CA GLY A 194 18.27 -20.82 -13.99
C GLY A 194 18.23 -19.32 -13.76
N PHE A 195 17.13 -18.69 -14.17
CA PHE A 195 16.87 -17.28 -13.90
C PHE A 195 15.47 -17.07 -13.35
N HIS A 196 15.40 -16.38 -12.20
CA HIS A 196 14.17 -16.00 -11.53
C HIS A 196 14.01 -14.47 -11.51
N PRO A 197 13.22 -13.90 -12.43
CA PRO A 197 13.03 -12.46 -12.55
C PRO A 197 11.84 -11.92 -11.73
N HIS A 198 12.05 -10.78 -11.07
CA HIS A 198 10.94 -9.94 -10.59
C HIS A 198 10.68 -8.76 -11.53
N ASN A 199 9.49 -8.17 -11.42
CA ASN A 199 8.99 -7.18 -12.37
C ASN A 199 8.97 -5.74 -11.85
N ASN A 200 9.74 -5.41 -10.81
CA ASN A 200 9.70 -4.11 -10.13
C ASN A 200 10.04 -2.94 -11.08
N LEU A 201 11.03 -3.12 -11.95
CA LEU A 201 11.39 -2.17 -13.01
C LEU A 201 10.67 -2.45 -14.36
N GLN A 202 9.68 -3.37 -14.39
CA GLN A 202 9.10 -3.93 -15.61
C GLN A 202 10.11 -4.65 -16.54
N MET A 203 11.24 -5.10 -15.97
CA MET A 203 12.33 -5.71 -16.73
C MET A 203 12.29 -7.24 -16.74
N SER A 204 11.30 -7.89 -16.13
CA SER A 204 11.28 -9.37 -16.03
C SER A 204 11.39 -10.06 -17.39
N PHE A 205 10.58 -9.63 -18.37
CA PHE A 205 10.56 -10.22 -19.70
C PHE A 205 11.85 -9.92 -20.50
N PRO A 206 12.31 -8.66 -20.66
CA PRO A 206 13.61 -8.38 -21.29
C PRO A 206 14.78 -9.13 -20.66
N ASN A 207 14.83 -9.18 -19.32
CA ASN A 207 15.90 -9.85 -18.59
C ASN A 207 15.87 -11.37 -18.79
N THR A 208 14.69 -11.99 -18.87
CA THR A 208 14.58 -13.41 -19.21
C THR A 208 15.14 -13.72 -20.60
N LEU A 209 14.87 -12.86 -21.58
CA LEU A 209 15.43 -13.03 -22.92
C LEU A 209 16.95 -12.93 -22.91
N ALA A 210 17.48 -11.93 -22.19
CA ALA A 210 18.91 -11.77 -22.01
C ALA A 210 19.56 -12.97 -21.30
N ALA A 211 18.91 -13.50 -20.27
CA ALA A 211 19.37 -14.69 -19.57
C ALA A 211 19.45 -15.91 -20.50
N ILE A 212 18.41 -16.15 -21.31
CA ILE A 212 18.40 -17.25 -22.29
C ILE A 212 19.50 -17.05 -23.34
N GLU A 213 19.63 -15.84 -23.90
CA GLU A 213 20.68 -15.53 -24.89
C GLU A 213 22.10 -15.72 -24.34
N SER A 214 22.26 -15.50 -23.03
CA SER A 214 23.51 -15.74 -22.31
C SER A 214 23.68 -17.17 -21.83
N GLY A 215 22.69 -18.06 -21.95
CA GLY A 215 22.84 -19.50 -21.69
C GLY A 215 22.04 -20.06 -20.51
N ALA A 216 21.10 -19.31 -19.95
CA ALA A 216 20.13 -19.87 -19.00
C ALA A 216 19.23 -20.91 -19.68
N THR A 217 19.07 -22.07 -19.05
CA THR A 217 18.24 -23.17 -19.54
C THR A 217 16.97 -23.38 -18.72
N TYR A 218 16.86 -22.78 -17.54
CA TYR A 218 15.61 -22.71 -16.78
C TYR A 218 15.15 -21.28 -16.61
N ILE A 219 13.86 -21.05 -16.79
CA ILE A 219 13.24 -19.76 -16.51
C ILE A 219 12.06 -19.94 -15.57
N ASP A 220 12.02 -19.10 -14.53
CA ASP A 220 10.85 -19.03 -13.67
C ASP A 220 9.83 -18.03 -14.24
N GLY A 221 8.56 -18.34 -14.04
CA GLY A 221 7.48 -17.40 -14.24
C GLY A 221 6.29 -17.72 -13.35
N THR A 222 5.30 -16.84 -13.36
CA THR A 222 4.02 -17.05 -12.68
C THR A 222 2.86 -16.63 -13.56
N VAL A 223 1.70 -17.26 -13.35
CA VAL A 223 0.46 -16.91 -14.02
C VAL A 223 0.07 -15.50 -13.62
N ASN A 224 -0.15 -14.64 -14.62
CA ASN A 224 -0.49 -13.24 -14.45
C ASN A 224 0.48 -12.42 -13.60
N GLY A 225 1.77 -12.82 -13.64
CA GLY A 225 2.84 -12.20 -12.89
C GLY A 225 2.63 -12.25 -11.37
N MET A 226 1.78 -13.15 -10.87
CA MET A 226 1.49 -13.27 -9.43
C MET A 226 2.77 -13.48 -8.61
N GLY A 227 2.96 -12.72 -7.54
CA GLY A 227 4.17 -12.81 -6.72
C GLY A 227 4.41 -11.61 -5.82
N ARG A 228 5.53 -11.65 -5.09
CA ARG A 228 6.01 -10.55 -4.25
C ARG A 228 6.34 -9.31 -5.10
N GLY A 229 6.21 -8.13 -4.50
CA GLY A 229 6.57 -6.87 -5.16
C GLY A 229 5.64 -6.58 -6.35
N ALA A 230 6.21 -6.14 -7.45
CA ALA A 230 5.45 -5.92 -8.69
C ALA A 230 5.12 -7.23 -9.44
N GLY A 231 5.48 -8.39 -8.87
CA GLY A 231 5.26 -9.70 -9.48
C GLY A 231 6.50 -10.31 -10.13
N ASN A 232 6.27 -11.38 -10.87
CA ASN A 232 7.28 -12.13 -11.64
C ASN A 232 7.03 -12.03 -13.15
N LEU A 233 7.84 -12.74 -13.95
CA LEU A 233 7.60 -12.92 -15.38
C LEU A 233 6.21 -13.54 -15.64
N PRO A 234 5.31 -12.89 -16.39
CA PRO A 234 4.00 -13.44 -16.70
C PRO A 234 4.10 -14.63 -17.68
N LEU A 235 3.61 -15.80 -17.25
CA LEU A 235 3.63 -17.02 -18.06
C LEU A 235 2.81 -16.87 -19.34
N GLU A 236 1.69 -16.16 -19.28
CA GLU A 236 0.84 -15.91 -20.43
C GLU A 236 1.55 -15.16 -21.56
N MET A 237 2.65 -14.46 -21.26
CA MET A 237 3.48 -13.76 -22.23
C MET A 237 4.63 -14.63 -22.75
N ILE A 238 5.36 -15.32 -21.88
CA ILE A 238 6.59 -16.03 -22.27
C ILE A 238 6.32 -17.33 -23.03
N LEU A 239 5.26 -18.07 -22.69
CA LEU A 239 4.93 -19.32 -23.37
C LEU A 239 4.65 -19.15 -24.87
N PRO A 240 3.73 -18.25 -25.31
CA PRO A 240 3.51 -18.03 -26.74
C PRO A 240 4.74 -17.44 -27.44
N PHE A 241 5.59 -16.72 -26.71
CA PHE A 241 6.87 -16.25 -27.24
C PHE A 241 7.83 -17.40 -27.53
N LEU A 242 8.05 -18.31 -26.57
CA LEU A 242 8.93 -19.48 -26.75
C LEU A 242 8.46 -20.43 -27.85
N ASN A 243 7.14 -20.51 -28.08
CA ASN A 243 6.55 -21.28 -29.19
C ASN A 243 6.99 -20.84 -30.59
N LYS A 244 7.58 -19.64 -30.73
CA LYS A 244 8.21 -19.20 -31.99
C LYS A 244 9.52 -19.93 -32.30
N PHE A 245 10.13 -20.56 -31.30
CA PHE A 245 11.44 -21.20 -31.38
C PHE A 245 11.40 -22.69 -31.08
N LYS A 246 10.50 -23.14 -30.19
CA LYS A 246 10.40 -24.55 -29.80
C LYS A 246 9.80 -25.45 -30.87
N LYS A 247 10.31 -26.68 -30.95
CA LYS A 247 9.72 -27.78 -31.73
C LYS A 247 8.43 -28.30 -31.10
N ILE A 248 8.49 -28.62 -29.81
CA ILE A 248 7.32 -29.00 -29.02
C ILE A 248 6.76 -27.73 -28.40
N LYS A 249 5.55 -27.34 -28.81
CA LYS A 249 4.92 -26.10 -28.40
C LYS A 249 4.16 -26.28 -27.09
N TYR A 250 4.24 -25.27 -26.24
CA TYR A 250 3.33 -25.07 -25.12
C TYR A 250 1.91 -24.77 -25.61
N ASN A 251 0.92 -25.10 -24.80
CA ASN A 251 -0.46 -24.70 -24.99
C ASN A 251 -0.82 -23.60 -23.97
N PRO A 252 -0.73 -22.30 -24.30
CA PRO A 252 -0.98 -21.26 -23.32
C PRO A 252 -2.48 -21.06 -22.97
N ILE A 253 -3.40 -21.67 -23.74
CA ILE A 253 -4.85 -21.44 -23.59
C ILE A 253 -5.40 -21.79 -22.20
N PRO A 254 -5.07 -22.94 -21.58
CA PRO A 254 -5.57 -23.27 -20.24
C PRO A 254 -5.16 -22.23 -19.18
N ILE A 255 -3.97 -21.63 -19.33
CA ILE A 255 -3.54 -20.53 -18.44
C ILE A 255 -4.39 -19.28 -18.67
N PHE A 256 -4.70 -18.94 -19.94
CA PHE A 256 -5.54 -17.78 -20.24
C PHE A 256 -6.95 -17.95 -19.69
N GLU A 257 -7.54 -19.14 -19.83
CA GLU A 257 -8.86 -19.47 -19.30
C GLU A 257 -8.86 -19.37 -17.77
N PHE A 258 -7.87 -19.98 -17.09
CA PHE A 258 -7.73 -19.87 -15.63
C PHE A 258 -7.60 -18.42 -15.14
N ILE A 259 -6.92 -17.56 -15.91
CA ILE A 259 -6.82 -16.13 -15.59
C ILE A 259 -8.21 -15.47 -15.55
N GLU A 260 -9.02 -15.74 -16.57
CA GLU A 260 -10.37 -15.17 -16.73
C GLU A 260 -11.38 -15.73 -15.71
N THR A 261 -11.27 -17.02 -15.37
CA THR A 261 -12.26 -17.71 -14.53
C THR A 261 -11.94 -17.67 -13.04
N ASP A 262 -10.76 -18.16 -12.65
CA ASP A 262 -10.43 -18.45 -11.25
C ASP A 262 -9.54 -17.37 -10.63
N LEU A 263 -8.69 -16.73 -11.44
CA LEU A 263 -7.65 -15.83 -10.93
C LEU A 263 -8.12 -14.39 -10.77
N ILE A 264 -9.02 -13.88 -11.62
CA ILE A 264 -9.33 -12.45 -11.69
C ILE A 264 -9.95 -11.91 -10.39
N GLU A 265 -10.79 -12.70 -9.72
CA GLU A 265 -11.35 -12.34 -8.42
C GLU A 265 -10.23 -12.28 -7.36
N THR A 266 -9.38 -13.30 -7.33
CA THR A 266 -8.22 -13.36 -6.43
C THR A 266 -7.27 -12.19 -6.66
N LYS A 267 -7.07 -11.77 -7.92
CA LYS A 267 -6.30 -10.58 -8.30
C LYS A 267 -6.88 -9.31 -7.75
N ASN A 268 -8.17 -9.09 -7.94
CA ASN A 268 -8.83 -7.90 -7.42
C ASN A 268 -8.79 -7.85 -5.89
N LYS A 269 -8.89 -9.01 -5.23
CA LYS A 269 -8.84 -9.11 -3.76
C LYS A 269 -7.45 -8.88 -3.18
N LEU A 270 -6.42 -9.49 -3.77
CA LEU A 270 -5.04 -9.42 -3.27
C LEU A 270 -4.27 -8.22 -3.84
N ASN A 271 -4.77 -7.61 -4.91
CA ASN A 271 -4.23 -6.40 -5.55
C ASN A 271 -2.72 -6.46 -5.80
N TRP A 272 -2.26 -7.49 -6.53
CA TRP A 272 -0.86 -7.60 -6.95
C TRP A 272 -0.63 -6.97 -8.33
N GLY A 273 0.65 -6.70 -8.60
CA GLY A 273 1.13 -6.18 -9.87
C GLY A 273 1.90 -4.88 -9.70
N TYR A 274 2.12 -4.20 -10.83
CA TYR A 274 2.96 -3.02 -10.88
C TYR A 274 2.33 -1.81 -10.20
N HIS A 275 3.05 -1.22 -9.25
CA HIS A 275 2.68 0.00 -8.53
C HIS A 275 3.91 0.85 -8.26
N MET A 276 3.73 2.19 -8.16
CA MET A 276 4.83 3.14 -7.93
C MET A 276 5.73 2.83 -6.71
N PRO A 277 5.21 2.35 -5.56
CA PRO A 277 6.08 1.97 -4.45
C PRO A 277 7.07 0.85 -4.80
N TYR A 278 6.71 -0.07 -5.69
CA TYR A 278 7.59 -1.15 -6.10
C TYR A 278 8.66 -0.70 -7.09
N LEU A 279 8.33 0.26 -7.95
CA LEU A 279 9.31 0.91 -8.82
C LEU A 279 10.44 1.54 -7.98
N LEU A 280 10.07 2.26 -6.91
CA LEU A 280 11.05 2.86 -6.00
C LEU A 280 11.97 1.80 -5.36
N THR A 281 11.40 0.71 -4.85
CA THR A 281 12.23 -0.38 -4.29
C THR A 281 13.11 -1.06 -5.33
N GLY A 282 12.66 -1.14 -6.59
CA GLY A 282 13.47 -1.61 -7.70
C GLY A 282 14.69 -0.71 -7.94
N PHE A 283 14.49 0.60 -8.05
CA PHE A 283 15.61 1.55 -8.22
C PHE A 283 16.60 1.56 -7.05
N LYS A 284 16.11 1.33 -5.82
CA LYS A 284 16.95 1.33 -4.61
C LYS A 284 17.49 -0.06 -4.25
N SER A 285 17.17 -1.09 -5.03
CA SER A 285 17.53 -2.50 -4.75
C SER A 285 17.18 -2.96 -3.32
N CYS A 286 16.02 -2.56 -2.80
CA CYS A 286 15.62 -2.84 -1.42
C CYS A 286 14.36 -3.71 -1.31
N HIS A 287 14.12 -4.28 -0.14
CA HIS A 287 12.98 -5.17 0.09
C HIS A 287 11.62 -4.46 -0.14
N PRO A 288 10.68 -5.02 -0.92
CA PRO A 288 9.42 -4.36 -1.30
C PRO A 288 8.54 -3.89 -0.12
N ASN A 289 8.66 -4.56 1.05
CA ASN A 289 7.88 -4.20 2.24
C ASN A 289 8.23 -2.81 2.81
N TYR A 290 9.42 -2.24 2.54
CA TYR A 290 9.73 -0.89 2.98
C TYR A 290 8.77 0.14 2.38
N SER A 291 8.63 0.16 1.05
CA SER A 291 7.74 1.12 0.38
C SER A 291 6.27 0.80 0.62
N LEU A 292 5.89 -0.47 0.74
CA LEU A 292 4.52 -0.86 1.08
C LEU A 292 4.11 -0.42 2.48
N THR A 293 4.99 -0.58 3.47
CA THR A 293 4.70 -0.17 4.85
C THR A 293 4.50 1.34 4.92
N LEU A 294 5.36 2.11 4.26
CA LEU A 294 5.20 3.55 4.15
C LEU A 294 3.92 3.93 3.40
N LYS A 295 3.60 3.25 2.30
CA LYS A 295 2.36 3.52 1.55
C LYS A 295 1.11 3.24 2.40
N LYS A 296 1.11 2.15 3.18
CA LYS A 296 0.04 1.80 4.13
C LYS A 296 -0.09 2.82 5.26
N ARG A 297 1.01 3.44 5.69
CA ARG A 297 1.04 4.55 6.65
C ARG A 297 0.65 5.91 6.06
N GLY A 298 0.31 5.96 4.77
CA GLY A 298 -0.22 7.17 4.12
C GLY A 298 0.84 8.08 3.49
N TYR A 299 2.11 7.68 3.47
CA TYR A 299 3.16 8.48 2.83
C TYR A 299 2.94 8.58 1.31
N SER A 300 3.17 9.79 0.76
CA SER A 300 3.16 10.04 -0.68
C SER A 300 4.40 9.44 -1.36
N ILE A 301 4.38 9.27 -2.68
CA ILE A 301 5.51 8.68 -3.41
C ILE A 301 6.81 9.48 -3.22
N GLY A 302 6.74 10.81 -3.21
CA GLY A 302 7.93 11.64 -2.97
C GLY A 302 8.49 11.50 -1.55
N GLN A 303 7.61 11.33 -0.54
CA GLN A 303 8.02 11.06 0.83
C GLN A 303 8.63 9.67 0.95
N ILE A 304 8.04 8.67 0.30
CA ILE A 304 8.59 7.31 0.26
C ILE A 304 10.00 7.31 -0.33
N ASP A 305 10.22 7.97 -1.48
CA ASP A 305 11.57 8.06 -2.06
C ASP A 305 12.56 8.72 -1.09
N SER A 306 12.16 9.83 -0.46
CA SER A 306 13.00 10.55 0.51
C SER A 306 13.36 9.68 1.73
N ILE A 307 12.40 8.92 2.26
CA ILE A 307 12.65 8.01 3.39
C ILE A 307 13.52 6.84 2.96
N LEU A 308 13.28 6.26 1.79
CA LEU A 308 14.08 5.15 1.26
C LEU A 308 15.54 5.57 1.02
N ASN A 309 15.82 6.83 0.68
CA ASN A 309 17.19 7.35 0.60
C ASN A 309 17.94 7.37 1.94
N LEU A 310 17.22 7.26 3.07
CA LEU A 310 17.78 7.21 4.41
C LEU A 310 17.88 5.78 4.97
N VAL A 311 17.34 4.80 4.25
CA VAL A 311 17.52 3.38 4.55
C VAL A 311 18.90 2.98 4.03
N ASP A 312 19.73 2.47 4.94
CA ASP A 312 21.06 1.96 4.61
C ASP A 312 20.97 0.83 3.58
N SER A 313 21.62 0.99 2.43
CA SER A 313 21.55 0.06 1.32
C SER A 313 22.04 -1.34 1.71
N GLU A 314 23.06 -1.45 2.57
CA GLU A 314 23.62 -2.75 2.98
C GLU A 314 22.66 -3.55 3.87
N LYS A 315 21.76 -2.86 4.58
CA LYS A 315 20.78 -3.49 5.49
C LYS A 315 19.40 -3.64 4.88
N SER A 316 19.24 -3.22 3.62
CA SER A 316 17.94 -3.15 2.94
C SER A 316 17.49 -4.45 2.25
N VAL A 317 18.33 -5.49 2.32
CA VAL A 317 18.11 -6.82 1.69
C VAL A 317 16.90 -7.52 2.30
N GLY A 318 16.82 -7.53 3.63
CA GLY A 318 15.65 -7.99 4.38
C GLY A 318 14.72 -6.82 4.71
N PHE A 319 13.49 -7.11 5.11
CA PHE A 319 12.65 -6.09 5.74
C PHE A 319 12.93 -6.05 7.24
N ASP A 320 13.37 -4.89 7.72
CA ASP A 320 13.58 -4.60 9.13
C ASP A 320 12.79 -3.34 9.51
N LEU A 321 11.88 -3.49 10.48
CA LEU A 321 11.01 -2.41 10.92
C LEU A 321 11.79 -1.33 11.66
N ASP A 322 12.78 -1.68 12.49
CA ASP A 322 13.54 -0.72 13.28
C ASP A 322 14.41 0.17 12.38
N ILE A 323 14.95 -0.40 11.31
CA ILE A 323 15.66 0.36 10.26
C ILE A 323 14.70 1.34 9.58
N LEU A 324 13.48 0.90 9.25
CA LEU A 324 12.47 1.78 8.67
C LEU A 324 12.08 2.92 9.62
N GLU A 325 11.83 2.63 10.91
CA GLU A 325 11.50 3.66 11.91
C GLU A 325 12.65 4.66 12.08
N SER A 326 13.90 4.19 12.08
CA SER A 326 15.07 5.07 12.12
C SER A 326 15.14 5.99 10.92
N ALA A 327 14.89 5.47 9.71
CA ALA A 327 14.84 6.27 8.48
C ALA A 327 13.67 7.28 8.50
N ILE A 328 12.49 6.88 8.98
CA ILE A 328 11.34 7.78 9.17
C ILE A 328 11.70 8.89 10.16
N LYS A 329 12.27 8.55 11.32
CA LYS A 329 12.66 9.55 12.33
C LYS A 329 13.69 10.54 11.79
N LYS A 330 14.67 10.07 11.01
CA LYS A 330 15.64 10.93 10.31
C LYS A 330 14.96 11.80 9.25
N TYR A 331 14.04 11.25 8.48
CA TYR A 331 13.25 12.01 7.50
C TYR A 331 12.41 13.09 8.19
N GLU A 332 11.72 12.76 9.28
CA GLU A 332 10.93 13.70 10.07
C GLU A 332 11.81 14.76 10.72
N SER A 333 12.96 14.38 11.26
CA SER A 333 13.91 15.31 11.91
C SER A 333 14.58 16.23 10.87
N SER A 334 15.01 15.70 9.73
CA SER A 334 15.58 16.50 8.63
C SER A 334 14.53 17.34 7.93
N ASN A 335 13.28 16.88 7.85
CA ASN A 335 12.18 17.75 7.46
C ASN A 335 11.94 18.82 8.52
N LEU A 336 11.97 18.53 9.83
CA LEU A 336 11.83 19.53 10.88
C LEU A 336 12.96 20.58 10.86
N GLU A 337 14.19 20.17 10.52
CA GLU A 337 15.34 21.06 10.31
C GLU A 337 15.22 21.86 9.00
N LYS A 338 14.83 21.23 7.87
CA LYS A 338 14.51 21.93 6.62
C LYS A 338 13.28 22.84 6.73
N LEU A 339 12.31 22.48 7.57
CA LEU A 339 11.15 23.28 7.96
C LEU A 339 11.56 24.47 8.83
N GLY A 340 12.75 24.43 9.44
CA GLY A 340 13.38 25.56 10.14
C GLY A 340 14.22 26.47 9.22
N GLU A 341 14.73 25.95 8.10
CA GLU A 341 15.58 26.70 7.15
C GLU A 341 14.85 27.24 5.91
N GLU A 342 13.75 26.63 5.47
CA GLU A 342 12.85 27.17 4.45
C GLU A 342 11.51 27.53 5.10
N GLY A 343 11.19 28.83 5.16
CA GLY A 343 10.06 29.43 5.87
C GLY A 343 8.66 28.93 5.44
N ARG A 344 8.32 27.68 5.78
CA ARG A 344 6.96 27.15 5.69
C ARG A 344 6.13 27.65 6.86
N ILE A 345 4.93 28.10 6.52
CA ILE A 345 3.91 28.58 7.45
C ILE A 345 3.26 27.38 8.16
N PRO A 346 3.35 27.25 9.50
CA PRO A 346 2.78 26.12 10.23
C PRO A 346 1.25 26.19 10.26
N VAL A 347 0.57 25.07 9.96
CA VAL A 347 -0.89 24.97 9.95
C VAL A 347 -1.37 23.90 10.94
N ILE A 348 -2.17 24.32 11.92
CA ILE A 348 -2.74 23.45 12.94
C ILE A 348 -4.26 23.35 12.78
N ALA A 349 -4.82 22.16 12.97
CA ALA A 349 -6.26 21.96 13.03
C ALA A 349 -6.76 22.01 14.46
N ILE A 350 -7.86 22.74 14.69
CA ILE A 350 -8.59 22.78 15.95
C ILE A 350 -9.94 22.10 15.73
N LEU A 351 -10.20 21.06 16.53
CA LEU A 351 -11.43 20.28 16.48
C LEU A 351 -12.16 20.32 17.83
N PRO A 352 -13.12 21.24 18.01
CA PRO A 352 -13.89 21.32 19.25
C PRO A 352 -14.95 20.22 19.36
N CYS A 353 -14.91 19.47 20.45
CA CYS A 353 -15.85 18.39 20.77
C CYS A 353 -16.36 18.55 22.20
N ARG A 354 -17.51 19.18 22.41
CA ARG A 354 -18.10 19.30 23.76
C ARG A 354 -18.91 18.07 24.18
N ALA A 355 -18.92 17.77 25.47
CA ALA A 355 -19.89 16.90 26.12
C ALA A 355 -21.31 17.52 26.02
N GLY A 356 -22.35 16.67 26.07
CA GLY A 356 -23.73 17.16 26.26
C GLY A 356 -24.34 17.91 25.08
N SER A 357 -24.27 17.34 23.87
CA SER A 357 -24.97 17.90 22.71
C SER A 357 -26.49 18.03 22.96
N GLN A 358 -27.00 19.27 22.94
CA GLN A 358 -28.37 19.60 23.36
C GLN A 358 -29.45 19.24 22.32
N ARG A 359 -29.19 19.48 21.03
CA ARG A 359 -30.16 19.24 19.93
C ARG A 359 -30.14 17.80 19.43
N VAL A 360 -28.96 17.22 19.26
CA VAL A 360 -28.76 15.81 18.89
C VAL A 360 -27.92 15.13 19.97
N LYS A 361 -28.52 14.21 20.73
CA LYS A 361 -27.86 13.54 21.86
C LYS A 361 -26.57 12.84 21.42
N GLN A 362 -25.46 13.14 22.09
CA GLN A 362 -24.15 12.52 21.86
C GLN A 362 -23.66 12.56 20.40
N LYS A 363 -24.01 13.61 19.63
CA LYS A 363 -23.78 13.65 18.17
C LYS A 363 -22.35 13.33 17.74
N ASN A 364 -21.34 13.86 18.44
CA ASN A 364 -19.92 13.65 18.12
C ASN A 364 -19.51 12.16 18.12
N ILE A 365 -20.11 11.36 19.02
CA ILE A 365 -19.79 9.94 19.22
C ILE A 365 -20.88 8.99 18.70
N ARG A 366 -21.99 9.54 18.20
CA ARG A 366 -23.09 8.76 17.63
C ARG A 366 -22.60 8.03 16.37
N LYS A 367 -23.04 6.78 16.23
CA LYS A 367 -22.75 5.95 15.05
C LYS A 367 -23.30 6.62 13.79
N PHE A 368 -22.47 6.71 12.76
CA PHE A 368 -22.69 7.31 11.46
C PHE A 368 -21.80 6.57 10.45
N GLY A 369 -22.39 5.93 9.43
CA GLY A 369 -21.61 5.23 8.41
C GLY A 369 -20.69 4.12 8.94
N GLY A 370 -21.11 3.40 9.99
CA GLY A 370 -20.33 2.33 10.63
C GLY A 370 -19.35 2.77 11.73
N GLN A 371 -19.02 4.06 11.83
CA GLN A 371 -18.08 4.64 12.83
C GLN A 371 -18.73 5.81 13.57
N SER A 372 -18.01 6.56 14.40
CA SER A 372 -18.50 7.83 14.96
C SER A 372 -18.16 9.03 14.06
N LEU A 373 -18.95 10.10 14.12
CA LEU A 373 -18.63 11.36 13.41
C LEU A 373 -17.23 11.88 13.76
N LEU A 374 -16.84 11.80 15.03
CA LEU A 374 -15.49 12.11 15.49
C LEU A 374 -14.41 11.28 14.77
N ARG A 375 -14.58 9.95 14.71
CA ARG A 375 -13.60 9.05 14.08
C ARG A 375 -13.46 9.37 12.60
N ILE A 376 -14.58 9.63 11.91
CA ILE A 376 -14.59 10.05 10.50
C ILE A 376 -13.79 11.34 10.32
N LYS A 377 -14.08 12.36 11.12
CA LYS A 377 -13.41 13.66 11.00
C LYS A 377 -11.91 13.58 11.30
N LEU A 378 -11.51 12.84 12.34
CA LEU A 378 -10.10 12.64 12.66
C LEU A 378 -9.37 11.92 11.52
N ASN A 379 -9.96 10.88 10.93
CA ASN A 379 -9.38 10.19 9.77
C ASN A 379 -9.21 11.11 8.57
N GLN A 380 -10.17 12.01 8.31
CA GLN A 380 -10.08 13.01 7.24
C GLN A 380 -8.91 13.98 7.51
N LEU A 381 -8.84 14.56 8.70
CA LEU A 381 -7.79 15.51 9.06
C LEU A 381 -6.39 14.88 9.05
N LEU A 382 -6.23 13.65 9.53
CA LEU A 382 -4.95 12.93 9.51
C LEU A 382 -4.39 12.72 8.10
N ARG A 383 -5.24 12.70 7.08
CA ARG A 383 -4.86 12.53 5.68
C ARG A 383 -4.51 13.84 4.97
N VAL A 384 -4.68 14.98 5.63
CA VAL A 384 -4.31 16.30 5.08
C VAL A 384 -2.80 16.50 5.28
N PRO A 385 -1.99 16.49 4.20
CA PRO A 385 -0.53 16.62 4.31
C PRO A 385 -0.08 18.00 4.78
N GLU A 386 -0.91 19.04 4.62
CA GLU A 386 -0.60 20.40 5.04
C GLU A 386 -0.68 20.61 6.55
N LEU A 387 -1.39 19.73 7.29
CA LEU A 387 -1.56 19.87 8.74
C LEU A 387 -0.37 19.30 9.51
N ASP A 388 0.20 20.14 10.37
CA ASP A 388 1.29 19.78 11.29
C ASP A 388 0.75 19.13 12.57
N LYS A 389 -0.41 19.60 13.04
CA LYS A 389 -0.99 19.21 14.32
C LYS A 389 -2.52 19.20 14.27
N ILE A 390 -3.15 18.28 14.99
CA ILE A 390 -4.59 18.26 15.23
C ILE A 390 -4.81 18.36 16.75
N ILE A 391 -5.45 19.43 17.19
CA ILE A 391 -5.80 19.65 18.60
C ILE A 391 -7.29 19.38 18.78
N VAL A 392 -7.60 18.32 19.51
CA VAL A 392 -8.96 17.98 19.92
C VAL A 392 -9.25 18.62 21.26
N THR A 393 -10.27 19.47 21.31
CA THR A 393 -10.66 20.17 22.54
C THR A 393 -11.92 19.54 23.10
N THR A 394 -11.83 18.90 24.26
CA THR A 394 -12.95 18.10 24.79
C THR A 394 -12.95 18.01 26.32
N ASP A 395 -14.15 18.03 26.89
CA ASP A 395 -14.47 17.67 28.27
C ASP A 395 -15.15 16.29 28.38
N ASP A 396 -15.39 15.62 27.25
CA ASP A 396 -16.03 14.31 27.16
C ASP A 396 -14.98 13.18 27.24
N PRO A 397 -14.99 12.33 28.30
CA PRO A 397 -14.06 11.21 28.44
C PRO A 397 -14.12 10.20 27.28
N VAL A 398 -15.29 10.02 26.65
CA VAL A 398 -15.46 9.08 25.54
C VAL A 398 -14.76 9.60 24.29
N VAL A 399 -14.80 10.91 24.04
CA VAL A 399 -14.04 11.54 22.95
C VAL A 399 -12.54 11.34 23.16
N MET A 400 -12.06 11.49 24.40
CA MET A 400 -10.64 11.27 24.73
C MET A 400 -10.22 9.83 24.46
N GLU A 401 -11.03 8.86 24.90
CA GLU A 401 -10.77 7.44 24.65
C GLU A 401 -10.70 7.12 23.15
N ILE A 402 -11.63 7.67 22.34
CA ILE A 402 -11.62 7.50 20.88
C ILE A 402 -10.34 8.08 20.26
N CYS A 403 -9.89 9.25 20.74
CA CYS A 403 -8.66 9.88 20.26
C CYS A 403 -7.42 9.08 20.65
N GLN A 404 -7.34 8.57 21.89
CA GLN A 404 -6.21 7.75 22.37
C GLN A 404 -6.09 6.40 21.64
N LYS A 405 -7.21 5.84 21.18
CA LYS A 405 -7.23 4.64 20.33
C LYS A 405 -6.76 4.88 18.89
N ILE A 406 -6.51 6.14 18.51
CA ILE A 406 -5.89 6.47 17.22
C ILE A 406 -4.39 6.65 17.47
N ASP A 407 -3.60 5.66 17.08
CA ASP A 407 -2.14 5.72 17.19
C ASP A 407 -1.56 6.70 16.15
N SER A 408 -1.55 7.99 16.49
CA SER A 408 -0.97 9.03 15.64
C SER A 408 -0.31 10.14 16.46
N PRO A 409 0.97 10.47 16.19
CA PRO A 409 1.67 11.56 16.87
C PRO A 409 1.13 12.95 16.51
N LYS A 410 0.24 13.06 15.50
CA LYS A 410 -0.37 14.34 15.09
C LYS A 410 -1.55 14.75 15.98
N ILE A 411 -2.14 13.84 16.76
CA ILE A 411 -3.32 14.14 17.59
C ILE A 411 -2.90 14.55 18.99
N PHE A 412 -3.36 15.71 19.42
CA PHE A 412 -3.16 16.23 20.76
C PHE A 412 -4.51 16.49 21.41
N ILE A 413 -4.73 15.85 22.55
CA ILE A 413 -5.93 16.06 23.36
C ILE A 413 -5.57 17.11 24.39
N ASN A 414 -6.35 18.18 24.46
CA ASN A 414 -6.20 19.18 25.51
C ASN A 414 -7.47 19.21 26.37
N GLN A 415 -7.30 18.77 27.62
CA GLN A 415 -8.34 18.65 28.64
C GLN A 415 -8.54 19.96 29.42
N GLU A 416 -7.54 20.84 29.45
CA GLU A 416 -7.59 22.12 30.16
C GLU A 416 -8.48 23.15 29.45
N ILE A 417 -8.94 22.86 28.23
CA ILE A 417 -9.73 23.75 27.37
C ILE A 417 -11.16 23.96 27.87
N ARG A 418 -11.66 23.20 28.85
CA ARG A 418 -13.05 23.29 29.30
C ARG A 418 -13.19 23.10 30.81
N PRO A 419 -12.81 24.07 31.67
CA PRO A 419 -13.21 24.06 33.07
C PRO A 419 -14.74 24.03 33.14
N LYS A 420 -15.29 23.18 34.02
CA LYS A 420 -16.71 22.81 34.13
C LYS A 420 -17.70 23.98 34.25
N GLU A 421 -17.23 25.22 34.43
CA GLU A 421 -18.05 26.42 34.65
C GLU A 421 -17.74 27.61 33.71
N SER A 422 -16.88 27.49 32.70
CA SER A 422 -16.27 28.70 32.07
C SER A 422 -16.44 28.92 30.57
N TYR A 423 -17.31 28.18 29.86
CA TYR A 423 -17.66 28.52 28.47
C TYR A 423 -19.17 28.64 28.26
N LYS A 424 -19.67 29.88 28.23
CA LYS A 424 -21.07 30.23 27.98
C LYS A 424 -21.39 30.32 26.48
N ASN A 425 -20.41 30.57 25.60
CA ASN A 425 -20.61 30.70 24.13
C ASN A 425 -19.34 30.40 23.28
N THR A 426 -19.46 30.47 21.95
CA THR A 426 -18.38 30.21 20.97
C THR A 426 -17.21 31.20 21.10
N ASP A 427 -17.48 32.46 21.44
CA ASP A 427 -16.49 33.53 21.47
C ASP A 427 -15.43 33.31 22.56
N GLU A 428 -15.84 32.78 23.72
CA GLU A 428 -14.90 32.42 24.78
C GLU A 428 -13.96 31.29 24.35
N LEU A 429 -14.45 30.32 23.57
CA LEU A 429 -13.61 29.24 23.04
C LEU A 429 -12.63 29.75 21.98
N ILE A 430 -13.04 30.71 21.14
CA ILE A 430 -12.17 31.39 20.16
C ILE A 430 -11.02 32.07 20.90
N LYS A 431 -11.31 32.86 21.95
CA LYS A 431 -10.28 33.52 22.77
C LYS A 431 -9.28 32.54 23.37
N TYR A 432 -9.76 31.42 23.88
CA TYR A 432 -8.90 30.39 24.43
C TYR A 432 -7.98 29.79 23.37
N VAL A 433 -8.53 29.39 22.22
CA VAL A 433 -7.76 28.80 21.12
C VAL A 433 -6.68 29.76 20.64
N ALA A 434 -7.01 31.04 20.48
CA ALA A 434 -6.03 32.08 20.16
C ALA A 434 -4.93 32.23 21.24
N GLY A 435 -5.24 31.92 22.50
CA GLY A 435 -4.28 31.97 23.62
C GLY A 435 -3.31 30.79 23.69
N ILE A 436 -3.70 29.60 23.22
CA ILE A 436 -2.84 28.40 23.23
C ILE A 436 -2.05 28.18 21.95
N SER A 437 -2.40 28.88 20.87
CA SER A 437 -1.67 28.86 19.61
C SER A 437 -0.39 29.69 19.71
N LYS A 438 0.68 29.21 19.07
CA LYS A 438 1.95 29.97 18.98
C LYS A 438 1.79 31.11 17.99
N GLU A 439 2.64 32.13 18.13
CA GLU A 439 2.76 33.19 17.13
C GLU A 439 3.14 32.60 15.77
N ASN A 440 2.52 33.11 14.70
CA ASN A 440 2.68 32.67 13.31
C ASN A 440 2.13 31.28 12.96
N GLU A 441 1.40 30.61 13.86
CA GLU A 441 0.58 29.44 13.50
C GLU A 441 -0.68 29.87 12.74
N HIS A 442 -1.03 29.14 11.70
CA HIS A 442 -2.29 29.30 11.00
C HIS A 442 -3.26 28.21 11.44
N ILE A 443 -4.47 28.62 11.80
CA ILE A 443 -5.44 27.79 12.49
C ILE A 443 -6.51 27.39 11.49
N LEU A 444 -6.62 26.09 11.21
CA LEU A 444 -7.77 25.46 10.57
C LEU A 444 -8.78 25.05 11.65
N TRP A 445 -9.84 25.83 11.82
CA TRP A 445 -10.95 25.46 12.69
C TRP A 445 -12.03 24.73 11.89
N THR A 446 -12.44 23.55 12.35
CA THR A 446 -13.51 22.75 11.74
C THR A 446 -14.36 22.05 12.80
N HIS A 447 -15.49 21.46 12.38
CA HIS A 447 -16.39 20.72 13.25
C HIS A 447 -16.54 19.25 12.81
N VAL A 448 -16.86 18.38 13.78
CA VAL A 448 -17.20 16.97 13.49
C VAL A 448 -18.54 16.81 12.76
N THR A 449 -19.36 17.86 12.76
CA THR A 449 -20.74 17.87 12.23
C THR A 449 -20.82 18.13 10.74
N SER A 450 -19.70 18.42 10.08
CA SER A 450 -19.59 18.56 8.63
C SER A 450 -18.87 17.33 8.04
N PRO A 451 -19.47 16.13 8.05
CA PRO A 451 -18.76 14.88 7.72
C PRO A 451 -18.35 14.77 6.24
N PHE A 452 -18.94 15.58 5.36
CA PHE A 452 -18.69 15.51 3.92
C PHE A 452 -17.53 16.36 3.41
N ILE A 453 -16.96 17.22 4.27
CA ILE A 453 -15.71 17.92 3.96
C ILE A 453 -14.56 16.94 4.17
N ASP A 454 -13.97 16.48 3.07
CA ASP A 454 -12.93 15.47 3.04
C ASP A 454 -11.51 16.06 3.02
N GLU A 455 -10.50 15.20 3.04
CA GLU A 455 -9.10 15.63 3.05
C GLU A 455 -8.71 16.43 1.80
N GLN A 456 -9.31 16.17 0.64
CA GLN A 456 -9.01 16.89 -0.60
C GLN A 456 -9.53 18.33 -0.51
N THR A 457 -10.72 18.48 0.07
CA THR A 457 -11.35 19.78 0.30
C THR A 457 -10.55 20.61 1.30
N TYR A 458 -10.10 20.00 2.41
CA TYR A 458 -9.23 20.67 3.38
C TYR A 458 -7.89 21.08 2.77
N SER A 459 -7.20 20.20 2.06
CA SER A 459 -5.94 20.54 1.36
C SER A 459 -6.14 21.68 0.36
N LYS A 460 -7.21 21.64 -0.42
CA LYS A 460 -7.53 22.72 -1.37
C LYS A 460 -7.78 24.05 -0.65
N ALA A 461 -8.53 24.05 0.46
CA ALA A 461 -8.79 25.24 1.25
C ALA A 461 -7.49 25.82 1.85
N ILE A 462 -6.65 24.99 2.47
CA ILE A 462 -5.36 25.42 3.05
C ILE A 462 -4.47 26.04 1.97
N ASN A 463 -4.29 25.36 0.84
CA ASN A 463 -3.44 25.87 -0.24
C ASN A 463 -4.00 27.17 -0.86
N THR A 464 -5.33 27.27 -0.98
CA THR A 464 -5.98 28.50 -1.46
C THR A 464 -5.74 29.65 -0.49
N TYR A 465 -5.92 29.41 0.81
CA TYR A 465 -5.68 30.40 1.84
C TYR A 465 -4.22 30.90 1.83
N LEU A 466 -3.25 29.98 1.92
CA LEU A 466 -1.82 30.32 1.97
C LEU A 466 -1.36 31.09 0.71
N LYS A 467 -1.88 30.75 -0.47
CA LYS A 467 -1.56 31.44 -1.72
C LYS A 467 -2.08 32.89 -1.75
N ASN A 468 -3.19 33.15 -1.08
CA ASN A 468 -3.91 34.42 -1.14
C ASN A 468 -3.74 35.29 0.12
N LEU A 469 -2.79 34.96 1.01
CA LEU A 469 -2.49 35.72 2.23
C LEU A 469 -2.12 37.19 2.01
N LYS A 470 -1.74 37.57 0.79
CA LYS A 470 -1.45 38.97 0.43
C LYS A 470 -2.72 39.80 0.27
N ASP A 471 -3.80 39.17 -0.17
CA ASP A 471 -5.04 39.84 -0.55
C ASP A 471 -6.16 39.60 0.48
N TYR A 472 -6.10 38.48 1.21
CA TYR A 472 -7.10 38.06 2.19
C TYR A 472 -6.43 37.64 3.50
N ASP A 473 -7.04 38.00 4.62
CA ASP A 473 -6.46 37.78 5.95
C ASP A 473 -6.93 36.47 6.61
N SER A 474 -7.98 35.88 6.05
CA SER A 474 -8.63 34.66 6.52
C SER A 474 -9.34 33.96 5.35
N LEU A 475 -9.79 32.73 5.56
CA LEU A 475 -10.65 32.01 4.62
C LEU A 475 -11.79 31.34 5.38
N ILE A 476 -13.00 31.48 4.85
CA ILE A 476 -14.19 30.82 5.36
C ILE A 476 -14.87 30.01 4.26
N SER A 477 -15.38 28.83 4.60
CA SER A 477 -16.19 28.05 3.68
C SER A 477 -17.63 28.55 3.64
N VAL A 478 -18.18 28.66 2.43
CA VAL A 478 -19.50 29.23 2.18
C VAL A 478 -20.31 28.40 1.19
N GLN A 479 -21.63 28.48 1.34
CA GLN A 479 -22.59 28.10 0.31
C GLN A 479 -23.01 29.34 -0.48
N LYS A 480 -22.84 29.26 -1.81
CA LYS A 480 -23.36 30.30 -2.72
C LYS A 480 -24.87 30.14 -2.89
N LEU A 481 -25.61 31.13 -2.42
CA LEU A 481 -27.05 31.23 -2.55
C LEU A 481 -27.40 32.11 -3.73
N ASN A 482 -27.77 31.47 -4.84
CA ASN A 482 -28.28 32.15 -6.02
C ASN A 482 -29.76 31.82 -6.22
N SER A 483 -30.60 32.38 -5.33
CA SER A 483 -32.05 32.13 -5.25
C SER A 483 -32.78 33.40 -4.80
N PHE A 484 -34.11 33.35 -4.77
CA PHE A 484 -34.96 34.45 -4.32
C PHE A 484 -34.98 34.53 -2.79
N ILE A 485 -34.08 35.32 -2.19
CA ILE A 485 -33.98 35.45 -0.74
C ILE A 485 -34.78 36.68 -0.27
N TRP A 486 -35.61 36.48 0.75
CA TRP A 486 -36.50 37.52 1.30
C TRP A 486 -36.21 37.72 2.78
N ASN A 487 -36.23 38.98 3.23
CA ASN A 487 -36.03 39.35 4.63
C ASN A 487 -37.33 39.23 5.46
N LYS A 488 -37.22 39.51 6.77
CA LYS A 488 -38.36 39.49 7.71
C LYS A 488 -39.43 40.54 7.37
N GLN A 489 -39.03 41.63 6.71
CA GLN A 489 -39.91 42.70 6.24
C GLN A 489 -40.65 42.33 4.95
N ARG A 490 -40.44 41.11 4.42
CA ARG A 490 -41.06 40.59 3.19
C ARG A 490 -40.61 41.35 1.95
N GLU A 491 -39.32 41.69 1.90
CA GLU A 491 -38.67 42.35 0.77
C GLU A 491 -37.52 41.48 0.24
N PRO A 492 -37.26 41.52 -1.08
CA PRO A 492 -36.13 40.80 -1.67
C PRO A 492 -34.81 41.39 -1.18
N ILE A 493 -33.83 40.54 -0.87
CA ILE A 493 -32.51 40.97 -0.39
C ILE A 493 -31.54 41.22 -1.56
N ASN A 494 -31.58 40.34 -2.57
CA ASN A 494 -30.53 40.22 -3.58
C ASN A 494 -31.00 40.45 -5.02
N TYR A 495 -32.21 41.00 -5.20
CA TYR A 495 -32.74 41.43 -6.49
C TYR A 495 -33.80 42.52 -6.30
N ASP A 496 -33.98 43.38 -7.31
CA ASP A 496 -35.01 44.42 -7.30
C ASP A 496 -36.26 43.98 -8.06
N ARG A 497 -37.40 43.99 -7.36
CA ARG A 497 -38.71 43.66 -7.93
C ARG A 497 -39.33 44.77 -8.76
N ASN A 498 -38.82 46.00 -8.66
CA ASN A 498 -39.23 47.12 -9.52
C ASN A 498 -38.64 47.00 -10.93
N ASP A 499 -37.44 46.45 -11.06
CA ASP A 499 -36.82 46.14 -12.36
C ASP A 499 -37.45 44.89 -12.98
N SER A 500 -37.41 43.77 -12.26
CA SER A 500 -38.05 42.53 -12.68
C SER A 500 -38.66 41.78 -11.51
N LYS A 501 -39.94 41.41 -11.65
CA LYS A 501 -40.62 40.62 -10.60
C LYS A 501 -39.98 39.24 -10.40
N TRP A 502 -39.42 38.68 -11.46
CA TRP A 502 -38.79 37.35 -11.51
C TRP A 502 -37.60 37.37 -12.48
N PRO A 503 -36.46 37.98 -12.09
CA PRO A 503 -35.25 37.89 -12.87
C PRO A 503 -34.81 36.42 -12.98
N ARG A 504 -34.09 36.09 -14.06
CA ARG A 504 -33.46 34.78 -14.19
C ARG A 504 -32.49 34.60 -13.04
N THR A 505 -32.50 33.44 -12.40
CA THR A 505 -31.66 33.18 -11.22
C THR A 505 -30.17 33.33 -11.53
N GLN A 506 -29.73 33.14 -12.77
CA GLN A 506 -28.33 33.40 -13.15
C GLN A 506 -27.91 34.88 -13.07
N ASN A 507 -28.89 35.80 -13.08
CA ASN A 507 -28.68 37.25 -13.08
C ASN A 507 -28.92 37.88 -11.70
N ILE A 508 -29.30 37.07 -10.70
CA ILE A 508 -29.51 37.53 -9.33
C ILE A 508 -28.16 37.67 -8.65
N GLU A 509 -28.01 38.67 -7.79
CA GLU A 509 -26.79 38.86 -7.01
C GLU A 509 -26.64 37.68 -6.02
N PRO A 510 -25.49 36.99 -6.01
CA PRO A 510 -25.31 35.87 -5.10
C PRO A 510 -25.14 36.34 -3.67
N LEU A 511 -25.80 35.67 -2.72
CA LEU A 511 -25.49 35.76 -1.30
C LEU A 511 -24.61 34.58 -0.90
N TYR A 512 -23.86 34.74 0.20
CA TYR A 512 -22.93 33.72 0.69
C TYR A 512 -23.26 33.37 2.13
N GLU A 513 -23.69 32.12 2.37
CA GLU A 513 -24.01 31.59 3.69
C GLU A 513 -22.79 30.86 4.26
N ILE A 514 -22.36 31.20 5.47
CA ILE A 514 -21.24 30.53 6.16
C ILE A 514 -21.71 29.14 6.61
N ASN A 515 -21.12 28.09 6.05
CA ASN A 515 -21.52 26.71 6.33
C ASN A 515 -20.80 26.09 7.55
N SER A 516 -19.97 26.88 8.25
CA SER A 516 -19.18 26.48 9.43
C SER A 516 -18.22 25.29 9.25
N GLY A 517 -17.95 24.89 8.02
CA GLY A 517 -17.10 23.74 7.70
C GLY A 517 -15.61 23.99 7.84
N ILE A 518 -15.12 25.16 7.45
CA ILE A 518 -13.71 25.55 7.42
C ILE A 518 -13.60 27.03 7.79
N PHE A 519 -12.78 27.31 8.80
CA PHE A 519 -12.25 28.65 9.05
C PHE A 519 -10.73 28.56 9.10
N LEU A 520 -10.05 29.46 8.38
CA LEU A 520 -8.60 29.55 8.33
C LEU A 520 -8.18 30.97 8.68
N ILE A 521 -7.33 31.13 9.70
CA ILE A 521 -6.88 32.43 10.17
C ILE A 521 -5.49 32.33 10.81
N ASN A 522 -4.69 33.39 10.73
CA ASN A 522 -3.44 33.47 11.48
C ASN A 522 -3.72 33.65 12.98
N SER A 523 -2.98 32.96 13.84
CA SER A 523 -3.19 32.96 15.29
C SER A 523 -3.06 34.36 15.91
N SER A 524 -2.11 35.18 15.43
CA SER A 524 -1.90 36.55 15.90
C SER A 524 -3.10 37.43 15.56
N LEU A 525 -3.64 37.29 14.34
CA LEU A 525 -4.84 38.01 13.91
C LEU A 525 -6.08 37.54 14.68
N MET A 526 -6.24 36.23 14.86
CA MET A 526 -7.31 35.63 15.66
C MET A 526 -7.33 36.19 17.08
N LYS A 527 -6.15 36.35 17.68
CA LYS A 527 -5.96 36.93 19.02
C LYS A 527 -6.26 38.42 19.06
N GLN A 528 -5.84 39.17 18.04
CA GLN A 528 -6.11 40.61 17.93
C GLN A 528 -7.61 40.89 17.81
N LEU A 529 -8.30 40.17 16.94
CA LEU A 529 -9.73 40.38 16.67
C LEU A 529 -10.64 39.71 17.69
N ASN A 530 -10.13 38.73 18.45
CA ASN A 530 -10.95 37.80 19.23
C ASN A 530 -12.03 37.10 18.39
N ASP A 531 -11.71 36.81 17.13
CA ASP A 531 -12.59 36.17 16.16
C ASP A 531 -11.79 35.16 15.32
N ARG A 532 -12.46 34.15 14.79
CA ARG A 532 -11.92 33.18 13.82
C ARG A 532 -12.11 33.61 12.36
N ILE A 533 -12.73 34.78 12.14
CA ILE A 533 -12.90 35.43 10.85
C ILE A 533 -12.13 36.74 10.87
N GLY A 534 -11.34 37.01 9.83
CA GLY A 534 -10.64 38.27 9.65
C GLY A 534 -11.54 39.37 9.09
N GLU A 535 -10.96 40.54 8.86
CA GLU A 535 -11.64 41.71 8.30
C GLU A 535 -11.91 41.55 6.80
N ASN A 536 -11.05 40.82 6.08
CA ASN A 536 -11.19 40.54 4.64
C ASN A 536 -11.07 39.04 4.31
N PRO A 537 -12.11 38.23 4.60
CA PRO A 537 -12.09 36.79 4.39
C PRO A 537 -12.24 36.40 2.91
N TYR A 538 -11.45 35.42 2.49
CA TYR A 538 -11.67 34.71 1.22
C TYR A 538 -12.87 33.76 1.34
N TYR A 539 -13.79 33.82 0.39
CA TYR A 539 -14.96 32.93 0.31
C TYR A 539 -14.63 31.64 -0.46
N PHE A 540 -14.51 30.54 0.28
CA PHE A 540 -14.28 29.21 -0.29
C PHE A 540 -15.61 28.51 -0.54
N GLU A 541 -16.08 28.53 -1.78
CA GLU A 541 -17.36 27.91 -2.17
C GLU A 541 -17.29 26.37 -2.07
N CYS A 542 -18.16 25.79 -1.25
CA CYS A 542 -18.34 24.34 -1.10
C CYS A 542 -19.51 23.83 -1.95
N ASN A 543 -19.44 22.57 -2.38
CA ASN A 543 -20.54 21.94 -3.12
C ASN A 543 -21.72 21.57 -2.19
N SER A 544 -22.88 21.25 -2.78
CA SER A 544 -24.13 20.99 -2.02
C SER A 544 -24.01 19.87 -0.98
N ILE A 545 -23.13 18.89 -1.18
CA ILE A 545 -22.91 17.78 -0.23
C ILE A 545 -21.98 18.22 0.91
N GLU A 546 -20.91 18.94 0.57
CA GLU A 546 -19.96 19.52 1.54
C GLU A 546 -20.61 20.54 2.48
N ASN A 547 -21.65 21.24 2.02
CA ASN A 547 -22.40 22.21 2.81
C ASN A 547 -23.30 21.59 3.90
N LEU A 548 -23.46 20.27 3.95
CA LEU A 548 -24.35 19.63 4.91
C LEU A 548 -23.72 19.59 6.33
N ASP A 549 -24.26 20.40 7.23
CA ASP A 549 -23.92 20.44 8.66
C ASP A 549 -25.01 19.76 9.51
N ILE A 550 -24.58 18.96 10.50
CA ILE A 550 -25.48 18.16 11.34
C ILE A 550 -25.80 18.92 12.63
N ASP A 551 -26.96 19.56 12.62
CA ASP A 551 -27.39 20.45 13.69
C ASP A 551 -28.70 20.01 14.36
N TRP A 552 -29.57 19.36 13.58
CA TRP A 552 -30.85 18.81 14.00
C TRP A 552 -30.96 17.29 13.76
N PRO A 553 -31.88 16.59 14.43
CA PRO A 553 -32.10 15.16 14.21
C PRO A 553 -32.40 14.79 12.76
N GLU A 554 -33.10 15.65 12.03
CA GLU A 554 -33.43 15.50 10.61
C GLU A 554 -32.19 15.56 9.73
N ASP A 555 -31.27 16.51 10.01
CA ASP A 555 -29.98 16.63 9.32
C ASP A 555 -29.16 15.36 9.49
N PHE A 556 -29.17 14.78 10.70
CA PHE A 556 -28.47 13.53 10.99
C PHE A 556 -28.99 12.41 10.10
N LYS A 557 -30.32 12.26 10.00
CA LYS A 557 -30.95 11.23 9.16
C LYS A 557 -30.67 11.44 7.68
N LEU A 558 -30.75 12.69 7.21
CA LEU A 558 -30.43 13.06 5.84
C LEU A 558 -28.96 12.75 5.51
N ALA A 559 -28.05 13.16 6.39
CA ALA A 559 -26.62 12.91 6.24
C ALA A 559 -26.31 11.41 6.25
N GLU A 560 -26.94 10.62 7.12
CA GLU A 560 -26.73 9.17 7.19
C GLU A 560 -27.20 8.48 5.90
N THR A 561 -28.40 8.83 5.42
CA THR A 561 -28.95 8.30 4.15
C THR A 561 -28.06 8.69 2.96
N LEU A 562 -27.59 9.94 2.93
CA LEU A 562 -26.70 10.41 1.87
C LEU A 562 -25.34 9.70 1.92
N TRP A 563 -24.79 9.48 3.12
CA TRP A 563 -23.54 8.75 3.33
C TRP A 563 -23.64 7.31 2.85
N GLU A 564 -24.73 6.61 3.19
CA GLU A 564 -25.02 5.25 2.70
C GLU A 564 -25.14 5.23 1.17
N ALA A 565 -25.92 6.14 0.59
CA ALA A 565 -26.10 6.21 -0.86
C ALA A 565 -24.79 6.48 -1.60
N LEU A 566 -23.94 7.37 -1.09
CA LEU A 566 -22.62 7.64 -1.66
C LEU A 566 -21.67 6.45 -1.48
N SER A 567 -21.87 5.64 -0.44
CA SER A 567 -21.10 4.42 -0.17
C SER A 567 -21.54 3.23 -1.03
N GLU A 568 -22.83 3.14 -1.40
CA GLU A 568 -23.39 2.07 -2.25
C GLU A 568 -23.22 2.34 -3.75
N LYS A 569 -23.39 3.59 -4.20
CA LYS A 569 -23.38 3.95 -5.64
C LYS A 569 -21.98 4.19 -6.22
N TYR A 570 -20.94 4.28 -5.38
CA TYR A 570 -19.53 4.34 -5.78
C TYR A 570 -18.73 3.20 -5.13
N PRO A 571 -18.77 1.98 -5.68
CA PRO A 571 -18.14 0.81 -5.04
C PRO A 571 -16.61 0.86 -4.91
N LYS A 572 -15.91 1.93 -5.34
CA LYS A 572 -14.43 1.93 -5.39
C LYS A 572 -13.71 3.23 -4.97
N GLY A 573 -14.42 4.32 -4.66
CA GLY A 573 -13.79 5.63 -4.41
C GLY A 573 -13.80 6.12 -2.96
N PHE A 574 -14.87 5.87 -2.22
CA PHE A 574 -15.08 6.42 -0.87
C PHE A 574 -14.92 5.36 0.23
N LYS A 575 -15.32 4.11 -0.03
CA LYS A 575 -15.19 2.98 0.92
C LYS A 575 -13.74 2.66 1.31
N ASN A 576 -12.80 2.75 0.36
CA ASN A 576 -11.36 2.57 0.62
C ASN A 576 -10.75 3.64 1.54
N ARG A 577 -11.51 4.68 1.89
CA ARG A 577 -11.12 5.72 2.84
C ARG A 577 -11.73 5.53 4.23
N LEU A 578 -12.59 4.55 4.46
CA LEU A 578 -13.21 4.33 5.77
C LEU A 578 -12.97 2.92 6.33
N ASP A 579 -12.81 1.91 5.47
CA ASP A 579 -12.64 0.51 5.91
C ASP A 579 -11.19 0.13 6.29
N GLY A 580 -10.44 1.08 6.84
CA GLY A 580 -9.12 0.82 7.43
C GLY A 580 -9.16 0.21 8.84
N PHE A 581 -10.33 0.14 9.48
CA PHE A 581 -10.49 -0.39 10.84
C PHE A 581 -11.89 -0.97 11.06
N SER A 582 -12.09 -2.22 10.65
CA SER A 582 -13.01 -3.12 11.33
C SER A 582 -12.35 -4.50 11.39
N ASP A 583 -12.14 -4.96 12.62
CA ASP A 583 -11.54 -6.23 13.05
C ASP A 583 -10.00 -6.31 13.05
N MET A 584 -9.42 -5.58 13.99
CA MET A 584 -8.36 -6.07 14.89
C MET A 584 -8.38 -5.30 16.22
#